data_AF-A0A2C6B1U2-F1
#
_entry.id   AF-A0A2C6B1U2-F1
#
_cell.length_a   1.000
_cell.length_b   1.000
_cell.length_c   1.000
_cell.angle_alpha   90.00
_cell.angle_beta   90.00
_cell.angle_gamma   90.00
#
_symmetry.space_group_name_H-M   'P 1'
#
loop_
_entity.id
_entity.type
_entity.pdbx_description
1 polymer ?
#
loop_
_entity_poly.entity_id
_entity_poly.type
_entity_poly.pdbx_seq_one_letter_code
_entity_poly.pdbx_strand_id
1 'polypeptide(L)'
;MSGWALGGLCLALFIAGFNIGQDYKKGFFGRKKKHKYYISGMYSIAGTIMFAGWTSEFNSEITSEELKKIKEKEEKKMKDKYKTSDATFGIIYIKKLKD
;
A
#
# COMPACT_ATOMS: atom_id res chain seq x y z
N MET A 1 20.30 -17.15 -4.34
CA MET A 1 19.77 -15.79 -4.54
C MET A 1 18.38 -15.74 -3.93
N SER A 2 18.23 -14.95 -2.86
CA SER A 2 17.14 -15.05 -1.91
C SER A 2 15.83 -14.44 -2.44
N GLY A 3 14.69 -15.12 -2.22
CA GLY A 3 13.34 -14.61 -2.53
C GLY A 3 12.99 -13.26 -1.87
N TRP A 4 13.88 -12.75 -1.02
CA TRP A 4 13.80 -11.43 -0.38
C TRP A 4 14.15 -10.31 -1.34
N ALA A 5 15.12 -10.51 -2.25
CA ALA A 5 15.44 -9.53 -3.30
C ALA A 5 14.28 -9.40 -4.31
N LEU A 6 13.64 -10.52 -4.67
CA LEU A 6 12.45 -10.52 -5.52
C LEU A 6 11.25 -9.83 -4.82
N GLY A 7 11.08 -10.04 -3.51
CA GLY A 7 10.02 -9.43 -2.73
C GLY A 7 10.15 -7.91 -2.62
N GLY A 8 11.38 -7.41 -2.42
CA GLY A 8 11.68 -5.98 -2.42
C GLY A 8 11.52 -5.35 -3.81
N LEU A 9 11.92 -6.06 -4.86
CA LEU A 9 11.76 -5.62 -6.24
C LEU A 9 10.28 -5.54 -6.66
N CYS A 10 9.45 -6.51 -6.25
CA CYS A 10 8.00 -6.46 -6.47
C CYS A 10 7.34 -5.26 -5.77
N LEU A 11 7.79 -4.90 -4.56
CA LEU A 11 7.27 -3.73 -3.84
C LEU A 11 7.68 -2.43 -4.55
N ALA A 12 8.93 -2.33 -4.99
CA ALA A 12 9.44 -1.17 -5.74
C ALA A 12 8.72 -1.00 -7.10
N LEU A 13 8.55 -2.10 -7.85
CA LEU A 13 7.81 -2.10 -9.11
C LEU A 13 6.33 -1.77 -8.92
N PHE A 14 5.72 -2.14 -7.79
CA PHE A 14 4.34 -1.77 -7.47
C PHE A 14 4.20 -0.28 -7.10
N ILE A 15 5.14 0.28 -6.34
CA ILE A 15 5.18 1.72 -6.01
C ILE A 15 5.37 2.55 -7.29
N ALA A 16 6.22 2.09 -8.21
CA ALA A 16 6.42 2.72 -9.51
C ALA A 16 5.19 2.54 -10.43
N GLY A 17 4.61 1.34 -10.50
CA GLY A 17 3.43 1.03 -11.32
C GLY A 17 2.15 1.73 -10.86
N PHE A 18 1.95 1.91 -9.56
CA PHE A 18 0.82 2.66 -9.00
C PHE A 18 0.93 4.17 -9.31
N ASN A 19 2.15 4.71 -9.33
CA ASN A 19 2.42 6.08 -9.79
C ASN A 19 2.20 6.25 -11.30
N ILE A 20 2.70 5.31 -12.13
CA ILE A 20 2.62 5.37 -13.60
C ILE A 20 1.18 5.15 -14.11
N GLY A 21 0.42 4.24 -13.50
CA GLY A 21 -0.98 3.97 -13.90
C GLY A 21 -1.93 5.14 -13.64
N GLN A 22 -1.64 6.00 -12.67
CA GLN A 22 -2.39 7.24 -12.43
C GLN A 22 -1.97 8.38 -13.37
N ASP A 23 -0.70 8.43 -13.79
CA ASP A 23 -0.19 9.50 -14.65
C ASP A 23 -0.62 9.32 -16.12
N TYR A 24 -0.85 8.09 -16.59
CA TYR A 24 -1.32 7.85 -17.96
C TYR A 24 -2.78 8.31 -18.20
N LYS A 25 -3.59 8.46 -17.14
CA LYS A 25 -4.95 9.02 -17.23
C LYS A 25 -5.00 10.56 -17.21
N LYS A 26 -3.84 11.23 -17.07
CA LYS A 26 -3.71 12.67 -16.79
C LYS A 26 -3.42 13.56 -18.00
N GLY A 27 -3.59 13.06 -19.21
CA GLY A 27 -3.38 13.85 -20.43
C GLY A 27 -4.40 14.97 -20.68
N PHE A 28 -5.51 15.08 -19.93
CA PHE A 28 -6.60 15.98 -20.34
C PHE A 28 -7.32 16.82 -19.28
N PHE A 29 -7.06 16.68 -17.98
CA PHE A 29 -7.72 17.53 -16.97
C PHE A 29 -6.72 17.94 -15.88
N GLY A 30 -6.59 19.26 -15.68
CA GLY A 30 -5.59 19.94 -14.85
C GLY A 30 -5.28 19.26 -13.50
N ARG A 31 -4.01 19.41 -13.07
CA ARG A 31 -3.42 18.86 -11.84
C ARG A 31 -4.39 18.92 -10.65
N LYS A 32 -5.20 17.88 -10.43
CA LYS A 32 -5.94 17.69 -9.19
C LYS A 32 -4.91 17.52 -8.07
N LYS A 33 -5.03 18.31 -7.00
CA LYS A 33 -4.16 18.23 -5.82
C LYS A 33 -4.17 16.79 -5.29
N LYS A 34 -3.06 16.10 -5.47
CA LYS A 34 -2.89 14.73 -4.97
C LYS A 34 -2.72 14.81 -3.47
N HIS A 35 -3.55 14.10 -2.72
CA HIS A 35 -3.44 14.05 -1.27
C HIS A 35 -2.51 12.92 -0.89
N LYS A 36 -1.30 13.27 -0.43
CA LYS A 36 -0.29 12.28 -0.06
C LYS A 36 -0.45 11.90 1.39
N TYR A 37 -0.46 10.60 1.68
CA TYR A 37 -0.54 10.07 3.04
C TYR A 37 0.62 9.11 3.28
N TYR A 38 1.25 9.23 4.44
CA TYR A 38 2.08 8.18 5.01
C TYR A 38 1.17 7.23 5.78
N ILE A 39 1.23 5.95 5.45
CA ILE A 39 0.47 4.89 6.08
C ILE A 39 1.47 3.88 6.61
N SER A 40 1.37 3.53 7.88
CA SER A 40 2.09 2.40 8.44
C SER A 40 1.16 1.44 9.14
N GLY A 41 1.52 0.17 9.08
CA GLY A 41 0.78 -0.90 9.69
C GLY A 41 1.66 -2.05 10.12
N MET A 42 1.01 -3.02 10.74
CA MET A 42 1.60 -4.24 11.24
C MET A 42 0.93 -5.42 10.57
N TYR A 43 1.76 -6.31 10.05
CA TYR A 43 1.35 -7.63 9.60
C TYR A 43 1.60 -8.62 10.74
N SER A 44 0.64 -9.50 10.97
CA SER A 44 0.86 -10.74 11.71
C SER A 44 0.67 -11.89 10.73
N ILE A 45 1.73 -12.65 10.49
CA ILE A 45 1.76 -13.74 9.52
C ILE A 45 2.28 -15.00 10.24
N ALA A 46 1.42 -16.00 10.44
CA ALA A 46 1.78 -17.25 11.13
C ALA A 46 2.54 -17.01 12.45
N GLY A 47 2.07 -16.06 13.27
CA GLY A 47 2.70 -15.68 14.54
C GLY A 47 3.92 -14.74 14.42
N THR A 48 4.39 -14.41 13.22
CA THR A 48 5.48 -13.44 13.00
C THR A 48 4.93 -12.04 12.78
N ILE A 49 5.42 -11.08 13.57
CA ILE A 49 5.04 -9.68 13.48
C ILE A 49 6.02 -8.92 12.58
N MET A 50 5.50 -8.16 11.63
CA MET A 50 6.29 -7.27 10.76
C MET A 50 5.65 -5.89 10.67
N PHE A 51 6.47 -4.85 10.74
CA PHE A 51 6.04 -3.47 10.55
C PHE A 51 6.38 -3.00 9.15
N ALA A 52 5.48 -2.27 8.52
CA ALA A 52 5.75 -1.62 7.25
C ALA A 52 5.12 -0.22 7.21
N GLY A 53 5.80 0.68 6.50
CA GLY A 53 5.30 2.02 6.19
C GLY A 53 5.49 2.32 4.72
N TRP A 54 4.53 3.01 4.11
CA TRP A 54 4.61 3.47 2.74
C TRP A 54 3.84 4.77 2.56
N THR A 55 4.11 5.45 1.46
CA THR A 55 3.34 6.63 1.05
C THR A 55 2.36 6.27 -0.06
N SER A 56 1.13 6.75 0.03
CA SER A 56 0.12 6.59 -1.02
C SER A 56 -0.49 7.93 -1.40
N GLU A 57 -0.78 8.08 -2.69
CA GLU A 57 -1.39 9.29 -3.25
C GLU A 57 -2.86 9.01 -3.58
N PHE A 58 -3.74 9.86 -3.06
CA PHE A 58 -5.18 9.78 -3.26
C PHE A 58 -5.66 11.01 -4.01
N ASN A 59 -6.75 10.87 -4.78
CA ASN A 59 -7.35 11.99 -5.50
C ASN A 59 -8.26 12.87 -4.61
N SER A 60 -8.53 12.40 -3.39
CA SER A 60 -9.37 13.04 -2.37
C SER A 60 -8.80 12.73 -0.98
N GLU A 61 -9.41 13.30 0.07
CA GLU A 61 -9.10 12.89 1.44
C GLU A 61 -9.41 11.42 1.65
N ILE A 62 -8.53 10.75 2.41
CA ILE A 62 -8.65 9.32 2.67
C ILE A 62 -9.91 9.04 3.50
N THR A 63 -10.73 8.12 3.02
CA THR A 63 -11.97 7.72 3.68
C THR A 63 -11.82 6.41 4.43
N SER A 64 -12.71 6.15 5.39
CA SER A 64 -12.76 4.87 6.11
C SER A 64 -12.95 3.67 5.18
N GLU A 65 -13.65 3.84 4.05
CA GLU A 65 -13.81 2.79 3.05
C GLU A 65 -12.51 2.47 2.31
N GLU A 66 -11.72 3.49 1.97
CA GLU A 66 -10.40 3.29 1.35
C GLU A 66 -9.45 2.59 2.31
N LEU A 67 -9.51 2.92 3.61
CA LEU A 67 -8.73 2.23 4.65
C LEU A 67 -9.12 0.75 4.77
N LYS A 68 -10.42 0.43 4.71
CA LYS A 68 -10.89 -0.97 4.67
C LYS A 68 -10.38 -1.70 3.44
N LYS A 69 -10.47 -1.08 2.26
CA LYS A 69 -9.96 -1.64 0.99
C LYS A 69 -8.45 -1.88 1.04
N ILE A 70 -7.68 -0.96 1.63
CA ILE A 70 -6.23 -1.11 1.84
C ILE A 70 -5.97 -2.32 2.74
N LYS A 71 -6.71 -2.43 3.86
CA LYS A 71 -6.58 -3.55 4.78
C LYS A 71 -6.83 -4.89 4.09
N GLU A 72 -7.99 -5.06 3.47
CA GLU A 72 -8.38 -6.31 2.80
C GLU A 72 -7.40 -6.70 1.70
N LYS A 73 -6.94 -5.72 0.93
CA LYS A 73 -5.96 -5.92 -0.14
C LYS A 73 -4.61 -6.40 0.39
N GLU A 74 -4.11 -5.78 1.46
CA GLU A 74 -2.84 -6.15 2.07
C GLU A 74 -2.92 -7.51 2.78
N GLU A 75 -4.04 -7.83 3.44
CA GLU A 75 -4.27 -9.18 3.99
C GLU A 75 -4.28 -10.24 2.91
N LYS A 76 -5.10 -10.05 1.85
CA LYS A 76 -5.18 -11.01 0.74
C LYS A 76 -3.82 -11.24 0.09
N LYS A 77 -3.07 -10.17 -0.15
CA LYS A 77 -1.72 -10.23 -0.73
C LYS A 77 -0.76 -11.04 0.13
N MET A 78 -0.77 -10.86 1.45
CA MET A 78 0.10 -11.65 2.34
C MET A 78 -0.34 -13.10 2.41
N LYS A 79 -1.65 -13.38 2.43
CA LYS A 79 -2.18 -14.74 2.36
C LYS A 79 -1.72 -15.45 1.08
N ASP A 80 -1.85 -14.79 -0.07
CA ASP A 80 -1.43 -15.31 -1.36
C ASP A 80 0.10 -15.52 -1.43
N LYS A 81 0.88 -14.55 -0.92
CA LYS A 81 2.35 -14.59 -0.95
C LYS A 81 2.94 -15.70 -0.09
N TYR A 82 2.43 -15.86 1.13
CA TYR A 82 2.95 -16.83 2.10
C TYR A 82 2.19 -18.15 2.08
N LYS A 83 1.19 -18.29 1.19
CA LYS A 83 0.29 -19.46 1.09
C LYS A 83 -0.28 -19.86 2.46
N THR A 84 -0.69 -18.85 3.23
CA THR A 84 -1.24 -19.02 4.58
C THR A 84 -2.59 -18.34 4.68
N SER A 85 -3.53 -18.95 5.41
CA SER A 85 -4.79 -18.29 5.78
C SER A 85 -4.61 -17.35 6.98
N ASP A 86 -3.56 -17.56 7.76
CA ASP A 86 -3.20 -16.79 8.96
C ASP A 86 -2.27 -15.63 8.61
N ALA A 87 -2.82 -14.66 7.88
CA ALA A 87 -2.20 -13.35 7.69
C ALA A 87 -3.23 -12.25 7.93
N THR A 88 -2.89 -11.34 8.82
CA THR A 88 -3.72 -10.17 9.17
C THR A 88 -2.89 -8.90 9.04
N PHE A 89 -3.58 -7.80 8.76
CA PHE A 89 -2.96 -6.49 8.64
C PHE A 89 -3.75 -5.45 9.42
N GLY A 90 -3.05 -4.73 10.29
CA GLY A 90 -3.59 -3.62 11.06
C GLY A 90 -2.92 -2.32 10.65
N ILE A 91 -3.71 -1.28 10.36
CA ILE A 91 -3.18 0.07 10.17
C ILE A 91 -2.92 0.66 11.56
N ILE A 92 -1.70 1.09 11.82
CA ILE A 92 -1.27 1.65 13.12
C ILE A 92 -1.25 3.17 13.06
N TYR A 93 -0.84 3.74 11.92
CA TYR A 93 -0.67 5.18 11.81
C TYR A 93 -0.94 5.67 10.39
N ILE A 94 -1.63 6.79 10.30
CA ILE A 94 -1.93 7.48 9.04
C ILE A 94 -1.62 8.96 9.26
N LYS A 95 -0.83 9.56 8.38
CA LYS A 95 -0.50 10.97 8.40
C LYS A 95 -0.65 11.57 7.02
N LYS A 96 -1.45 12.65 6.90
CA LYS A 96 -1.45 13.49 5.71
C LYS A 96 -0.09 14.19 5.61
N LEU A 97 0.61 13.99 4.50
CA LEU A 97 1.83 14.70 4.19
C LEU A 97 1.43 16.03 3.53
N LYS A 98 2.09 17.11 3.94
CA LYS A 98 1.96 18.38 3.22
C LYS A 98 2.60 18.21 1.84
N ASP A 99 1.94 18.76 0.83
CA ASP A 99 2.51 18.91 -0.53
C ASP A 99 3.82 19.69 -0.48
#